data_AF-A0AAU7VRG8-F1
#
_entry.id   AF-A0AAU7VRG8-F1
#
_cell.length_a   1.000
_cell.length_b   1.000
_cell.length_c   1.000
_cell.angle_alpha   90.00
_cell.angle_beta   90.00
_cell.angle_gamma   90.00
#
_symmetry.space_group_name_H-M   'P 1'
#
loop_
_entity.id
_entity.type
_entity.pdbx_description
1 polymer ?
#
loop_
_entity_poly.entity_id
_entity_poly.type
_entity_poly.pdbx_seq_one_letter_code
_entity_poly.pdbx_strand_id
1 'polypeptide(L)'
;MLEKNGKLTPKEFQQIKSHVYYTKNILRSIKGLEEIAEIAGNHHEKLDGSGYPEKLRAADLSTLDCVMTVGDIFQALTEQRPYREGLDPENALKIIEKDVQANKLCYDAFSQLKAAF
;
A
#
# COMPACT_ATOMS: atom_id res chain seq x y z
N MET A 1 -10.75 14.02 1.18
CA MET A 1 -9.32 14.35 0.87
C MET A 1 -8.87 13.74 -0.45
N LEU A 2 -9.39 12.56 -0.83
CA LEU A 2 -9.09 11.90 -2.11
C LEU A 2 -9.41 12.77 -3.34
N GLU A 3 -10.47 13.59 -3.27
CA GLU A 3 -10.91 14.50 -4.35
C GLU A 3 -10.24 15.90 -4.34
N LYS A 4 -9.17 16.10 -3.57
CA LYS A 4 -8.54 17.44 -3.49
C LYS A 4 -7.78 17.73 -4.79
N ASN A 5 -8.12 18.85 -5.45
CA ASN A 5 -7.37 19.39 -6.59
C ASN A 5 -6.07 20.07 -6.12
N GLY A 6 -5.07 19.27 -5.75
CA GLY A 6 -3.74 19.76 -5.39
C GLY A 6 -3.00 18.87 -4.39
N LYS A 7 -1.71 19.17 -4.17
CA LYS A 7 -0.90 18.43 -3.20
C LYS A 7 -1.47 18.56 -1.79
N LEU A 8 -1.43 17.46 -1.05
CA LEU A 8 -1.74 17.46 0.37
C LEU A 8 -0.64 18.20 1.13
N THR A 9 -1.05 19.03 2.08
CA THR A 9 -0.14 19.58 3.09
C THR A 9 0.38 18.45 3.98
N PRO A 10 1.52 18.64 4.68
CA PRO A 10 2.02 17.62 5.61
C PRO A 10 0.98 17.19 6.66
N LYS A 11 0.20 18.14 7.19
CA LYS A 11 -0.87 17.85 8.15
C LYS A 11 -1.98 17.00 7.54
N GLU A 12 -2.40 17.35 6.33
CA GLU A 12 -3.41 16.58 5.58
C GLU A 12 -2.92 15.18 5.26
N PHE A 13 -1.66 15.03 4.87
CA PHE A 13 -1.06 13.73 4.61
C PHE A 13 -1.08 12.84 5.86
N GLN A 14 -0.74 13.39 7.04
CA GLN A 14 -0.86 12.66 8.31
C GLN A 14 -2.30 12.27 8.63
N GLN A 15 -3.28 13.12 8.29
CA GLN A 15 -4.69 12.77 8.46
C GLN A 15 -5.10 11.63 7.52
N ILE A 16 -4.68 11.62 6.26
CA ILE A 16 -4.99 10.49 5.36
C ILE A 16 -4.37 9.20 5.89
N LYS A 17 -3.14 9.23 6.40
CA LYS A 17 -2.51 8.04 6.99
C LYS A 17 -3.32 7.39 8.11
N SER A 18 -4.22 8.12 8.78
CA SER A 18 -5.07 7.55 9.82
C SER A 18 -6.10 6.54 9.28
N HIS A 19 -6.39 6.52 7.98
CA HIS A 19 -7.41 5.61 7.44
C HIS A 19 -7.07 4.13 7.67
N VAL A 20 -5.81 3.72 7.52
CA VAL A 20 -5.40 2.32 7.79
C VAL A 20 -5.66 1.92 9.23
N TYR A 21 -5.36 2.81 10.18
CA TYR A 21 -5.59 2.59 11.59
C TYR A 21 -7.09 2.45 11.90
N TYR A 22 -7.92 3.36 11.36
CA TYR A 22 -9.36 3.29 11.57
C TYR A 22 -9.99 2.07 10.88
N THR A 23 -9.57 1.74 9.65
CA THR A 23 -10.01 0.54 8.93
C THR A 23 -9.71 -0.72 9.75
N LYS A 24 -8.48 -0.88 10.24
CA LYS A 24 -8.08 -2.02 11.08
C LYS A 24 -8.96 -2.12 12.33
N ASN A 25 -9.15 -1.02 13.05
CA ASN A 25 -9.95 -1.02 14.28
C ASN A 25 -11.44 -1.31 14.04
N ILE A 26 -12.02 -0.75 12.98
CA ILE A 26 -13.42 -1.00 12.62
C ILE A 26 -13.60 -2.47 12.27
N LEU A 27 -12.75 -3.03 11.40
CA LEU A 27 -12.86 -4.42 10.96
C LEU A 27 -12.58 -5.42 12.09
N ARG A 28 -11.60 -5.15 12.96
CA ARG A 28 -11.33 -6.01 14.15
C ARG A 28 -12.51 -6.09 15.12
N SER A 29 -13.41 -5.10 15.12
CA SER A 29 -14.60 -5.13 15.97
C SER A 29 -15.67 -6.09 15.47
N ILE A 30 -15.55 -6.59 14.24
CA ILE A 30 -16.50 -7.50 13.60
C ILE A 30 -15.94 -8.92 13.68
N LYS A 31 -16.66 -9.79 14.40
CA LYS A 31 -16.28 -11.19 14.57
C LYS A 31 -16.14 -11.88 13.21
N GLY A 32 -14.99 -12.53 13.00
CA GLY A 32 -14.68 -13.27 11.77
C GLY A 32 -13.96 -12.46 10.70
N LEU A 33 -13.67 -11.17 10.94
CA LEU A 33 -12.89 -10.32 10.03
C LEU A 33 -11.48 -10.00 10.58
N GLU A 34 -11.03 -10.70 11.62
CA GLU A 34 -9.77 -10.37 12.31
C GLU A 34 -8.56 -10.40 11.36
N GLU A 35 -8.44 -11.43 10.53
CA GLU A 35 -7.36 -11.55 9.53
C GLU A 35 -7.46 -10.47 8.44
N ILE A 36 -8.67 -10.21 7.94
CA ILE A 36 -8.92 -9.18 6.93
C ILE A 36 -8.57 -7.80 7.50
N ALA A 37 -8.83 -7.57 8.79
CA ALA A 37 -8.50 -6.33 9.45
C ALA A 37 -6.99 -6.10 9.52
N GLU A 38 -6.20 -7.15 9.78
CA GLU A 38 -4.73 -7.08 9.71
C GLU A 38 -4.28 -6.71 8.30
N ILE A 39 -4.71 -7.46 7.27
CA ILE A 39 -4.32 -7.20 5.87
C ILE A 39 -4.71 -5.77 5.42
N ALA A 40 -5.93 -5.35 5.73
CA ALA A 40 -6.43 -4.03 5.40
C ALA A 40 -5.74 -2.91 6.20
N GLY A 41 -5.24 -3.18 7.39
CA GLY A 41 -4.47 -2.22 8.18
C GLY A 41 -3.00 -2.13 7.78
N ASN A 42 -2.44 -3.24 7.29
CA ASN A 42 -1.02 -3.38 7.02
C ASN A 42 -0.62 -3.01 5.58
N HIS A 43 -1.57 -2.71 4.68
CA HIS A 43 -1.26 -2.47 3.26
C HIS A 43 -0.37 -1.24 2.96
N HIS A 44 -0.05 -0.41 3.95
CA HIS A 44 0.96 0.66 3.87
C HIS A 44 2.27 0.34 4.62
N GLU A 45 2.37 -0.84 5.21
CA GLU A 45 3.60 -1.35 5.82
C GLU A 45 4.60 -1.81 4.76
N LYS A 46 5.88 -1.73 5.11
CA LYS A 46 7.00 -2.06 4.22
C LYS A 46 7.99 -2.97 4.94
N LEU A 47 8.66 -3.84 4.18
CA LEU A 47 9.58 -4.84 4.72
C LEU A 47 10.70 -4.27 5.59
N ASP A 48 11.13 -3.04 5.30
CA ASP A 48 12.20 -2.32 6.00
C ASP A 48 11.71 -1.56 7.26
N GLY A 49 10.41 -1.58 7.57
CA GLY A 49 9.82 -0.82 8.66
C GLY A 49 9.67 0.69 8.40
N SER A 50 9.85 1.14 7.16
CA SER A 50 9.60 2.54 6.76
C SER A 50 8.11 2.87 6.55
N GLY A 51 7.27 1.84 6.58
CA GLY A 51 5.82 1.92 6.43
C GLY A 51 5.10 2.51 7.64
N TYR A 52 3.77 2.39 7.62
CA TYR A 52 2.87 2.86 8.67
C TYR A 52 1.58 2.02 8.64
N PRO A 53 0.81 1.94 9.74
CA PRO A 53 0.91 2.75 10.97
C PRO A 53 1.84 2.21 12.08
N GLU A 54 2.11 0.92 12.11
CA GLU A 54 2.81 0.20 13.19
C GLU A 54 4.31 0.04 12.94
N LYS A 55 4.78 0.29 11.71
CA LYS A 55 6.18 0.15 11.27
C LYS A 55 6.65 -1.31 11.36
N LEU A 56 5.78 -2.21 10.93
CA LEU A 56 6.03 -3.64 10.85
C LEU A 56 7.23 -3.93 9.95
N ARG A 57 7.92 -5.04 10.21
CA ARG A 57 9.04 -5.50 9.38
C ARG A 57 8.68 -6.79 8.67
N ALA A 58 9.56 -7.23 7.78
CA ALA A 58 9.38 -8.45 6.99
C ALA A 58 8.91 -9.68 7.78
N ALA A 59 9.35 -9.85 9.04
CA ALA A 59 8.97 -10.99 9.87
C ALA A 59 7.53 -10.91 10.41
N ASP A 60 6.93 -9.72 10.42
CA ASP A 60 5.59 -9.44 10.93
C ASP A 60 4.53 -9.44 9.81
N LEU A 61 4.96 -9.44 8.55
CA LEU A 61 4.10 -9.32 7.38
C LEU A 61 3.88 -10.68 6.72
N SER A 62 2.61 -11.00 6.47
CA SER A 62 2.20 -12.18 5.74
C SER A 62 2.37 -12.01 4.22
N THR A 63 2.30 -13.12 3.49
CA THR A 63 2.23 -13.10 2.02
C THR A 63 1.03 -12.29 1.52
N LEU A 64 -0.10 -12.31 2.24
CA LEU A 64 -1.29 -11.55 1.86
C LEU A 64 -1.07 -10.04 2.04
N ASP A 65 -0.38 -9.61 3.10
CA ASP A 65 0.04 -8.21 3.28
C ASP A 65 0.91 -7.77 2.10
N CYS A 66 1.90 -8.59 1.73
CA CYS A 66 2.78 -8.34 0.58
C CYS A 66 2.01 -8.14 -0.73
N VAL A 67 1.07 -9.05 -1.04
CA VAL A 67 0.24 -8.96 -2.24
C VAL A 67 -0.60 -7.69 -2.21
N MET A 68 -1.18 -7.37 -1.05
CA MET A 68 -2.06 -6.22 -0.93
C MET A 68 -1.30 -4.89 -1.07
N THR A 69 -0.15 -4.75 -0.42
CA THR A 69 0.72 -3.55 -0.54
C THR A 69 1.19 -3.33 -1.97
N VAL A 70 1.69 -4.37 -2.65
CA VAL A 70 2.16 -4.26 -4.04
C VAL A 70 1.01 -3.91 -4.99
N GLY A 71 -0.16 -4.55 -4.81
CA GLY A 71 -1.36 -4.28 -5.59
C GLY A 71 -1.87 -2.85 -5.40
N ASP A 72 -1.96 -2.36 -4.16
CA ASP A 72 -2.40 -0.99 -3.86
C ASP A 72 -1.48 0.07 -4.48
N ILE A 73 -0.16 -0.12 -4.37
CA ILE A 73 0.82 0.79 -4.99
C ILE A 73 0.67 0.80 -6.51
N PHE A 74 0.54 -0.38 -7.14
CA PHE A 74 0.38 -0.46 -8.59
C PHE A 74 -0.91 0.23 -9.04
N GLN A 75 -2.03 -0.03 -8.37
CA GLN A 75 -3.30 0.62 -8.65
C GLN A 75 -3.18 2.13 -8.48
N ALA A 76 -2.60 2.61 -7.37
CA ALA A 76 -2.43 4.04 -7.12
C ALA A 76 -1.51 4.75 -8.12
N LEU A 77 -0.57 4.02 -8.73
CA LEU A 77 0.33 4.56 -9.77
C LEU A 77 -0.34 4.65 -11.14
N THR A 78 -1.20 3.69 -11.48
CA THR A 78 -1.86 3.57 -12.79
C THR A 78 -3.26 4.21 -12.84
N GLU A 79 -3.84 4.52 -11.68
CA GLU A 79 -5.13 5.18 -11.58
C GLU A 79 -5.10 6.64 -12.07
N GLN A 80 -6.06 6.99 -12.93
CA GLN A 80 -6.32 8.36 -13.35
C GLN A 80 -6.97 9.14 -12.21
N ARG A 81 -6.37 10.27 -11.80
CA ARG A 81 -6.92 11.16 -10.77
C ARG A 81 -7.16 12.57 -11.30
N PRO A 82 -8.06 13.37 -10.71
CA PRO A 82 -8.35 14.72 -11.18
C PRO A 82 -7.12 15.63 -11.34
N TYR A 83 -6.06 15.39 -10.56
CA TYR A 83 -4.84 16.19 -10.52
C TYR A 83 -3.60 15.52 -11.14
N ARG A 84 -3.71 14.29 -11.65
CA ARG A 84 -2.59 13.53 -12.22
C ARG A 84 -3.09 12.41 -13.13
N GLU A 85 -2.44 12.28 -14.29
CA GLU A 85 -2.63 11.12 -15.15
C GLU A 85 -2.00 9.85 -14.53
N GLY A 86 -2.69 8.73 -14.72
CA GLY A 86 -2.16 7.42 -14.38
C GLY A 86 -0.92 7.09 -15.22
N LEU A 87 0.05 6.40 -14.63
CA LEU A 87 1.17 5.86 -15.39
C LEU A 87 0.71 4.64 -16.20
N ASP A 88 1.36 4.40 -17.34
CA ASP A 88 1.25 3.10 -18.00
C ASP A 88 1.85 1.98 -17.11
N PRO A 89 1.44 0.72 -17.32
CA PRO A 89 1.90 -0.42 -16.52
C PRO A 89 3.42 -0.56 -16.47
N GLU A 90 4.13 -0.31 -17.58
CA GLU A 90 5.59 -0.49 -17.64
C GLU A 90 6.31 0.52 -16.72
N ASN A 91 5.89 1.77 -16.76
CA ASN A 91 6.44 2.82 -15.88
C ASN A 91 6.05 2.60 -14.41
N ALA A 92 4.84 2.11 -14.11
CA ALA A 92 4.46 1.74 -12.75
C ALA A 92 5.32 0.59 -12.20
N LEU A 93 5.52 -0.47 -13.00
CA LEU A 93 6.35 -1.62 -12.63
C LEU A 93 7.81 -1.22 -12.36
N LYS A 94 8.40 -0.31 -13.16
CA LYS A 94 9.76 0.22 -12.92
C LYS A 94 9.90 0.95 -11.58
N ILE A 95 8.85 1.65 -11.13
CA ILE A 95 8.87 2.32 -9.82
C ILE A 95 8.83 1.28 -8.69
N ILE A 96 7.95 0.29 -8.81
CA ILE A 96 7.82 -0.79 -7.82
C ILE A 96 9.10 -1.62 -7.75
N GLU A 97 9.73 -1.93 -8.89
CA GLU A 97 10.98 -2.69 -8.97
C GLU A 97 12.12 -2.02 -8.19
N LYS A 98 12.21 -0.68 -8.21
CA LYS A 98 13.19 0.06 -7.40
C LYS A 98 12.95 -0.11 -5.90
N ASP A 99 11.69 -0.10 -5.46
CA ASP A 99 11.35 -0.31 -4.05
C ASP A 99 11.58 -1.78 -3.63
N VAL A 100 11.38 -2.74 -4.53
CA VAL A 100 11.75 -4.16 -4.31
C VAL A 100 13.26 -4.31 -4.19
N GLN A 101 14.06 -3.71 -5.09
CA GLN A 101 15.53 -3.73 -5.02
C GLN A 101 16.08 -3.08 -3.74
N ALA A 102 15.36 -2.08 -3.22
CA ALA A 102 15.67 -1.45 -1.93
C ALA A 102 15.17 -2.24 -0.71
N ASN A 103 14.66 -3.47 -0.91
CA ASN A 103 14.11 -4.35 0.11
C ASN A 103 12.95 -3.72 0.91
N LYS A 104 12.13 -2.88 0.25
CA LYS A 104 10.94 -2.26 0.85
C LYS A 104 9.67 -3.05 0.57
N LEU A 105 9.62 -3.71 -0.58
CA LEU A 105 8.47 -4.46 -1.08
C LEU A 105 8.85 -5.89 -1.42
N CYS A 106 7.89 -6.80 -1.33
CA CYS A 106 8.12 -8.23 -1.47
C CYS A 106 8.35 -8.61 -2.94
N TYR A 107 9.46 -9.30 -3.19
CA TYR A 107 9.82 -9.76 -4.54
C TYR A 107 8.78 -10.71 -5.13
N ASP A 108 8.28 -11.67 -4.35
CA ASP A 108 7.35 -12.68 -4.85
C ASP A 108 6.05 -12.05 -5.36
N ALA A 109 5.44 -11.17 -4.56
CA ALA A 109 4.24 -10.42 -4.96
C ALA A 109 4.48 -9.57 -6.21
N PHE A 110 5.62 -8.86 -6.28
CA PHE A 110 5.99 -8.10 -7.47
C PHE A 110 6.20 -8.99 -8.70
N SER A 111 6.84 -10.16 -8.55
CA SER A 111 7.11 -11.07 -9.66
C SER A 111 5.83 -11.62 -10.28
N GLN A 112 4.81 -11.91 -9.46
CA GLN A 112 3.49 -12.34 -9.92
C GLN A 112 2.75 -11.20 -10.64
N LEU A 113 2.79 -9.99 -10.09
CA LEU A 113 2.22 -8.82 -10.76
C LEU A 113 2.89 -8.56 -12.12
N LYS A 114 4.22 -8.59 -12.18
CA LYS A 114 5.00 -8.35 -13.40
C LYS A 114 4.71 -9.38 -14.49
N ALA A 115 4.47 -10.65 -14.12
CA ALA A 115 4.15 -11.71 -15.07
C ALA A 115 2.77 -11.56 -15.74
N ALA A 116 1.90 -10.69 -15.23
CA ALA A 116 0.58 -10.41 -15.81
C ALA A 116 0.62 -9.37 -16.96
N PHE A 117 1.79 -8.80 -17.26
CA PHE A 117 2.02 -7.79 -18.30
C PHE A 117 3.16 -8.22 -19.23
#